data_AF-J9A8Q4-F1
#
_entry.id   AF-J9A8Q4-F1
#
_cell.length_a   1.000
_cell.length_b   1.000
_cell.length_c   1.000
_cell.angle_alpha   90.00
_cell.angle_beta   90.00
_cell.angle_gamma   90.00
#
_symmetry.space_group_name_H-M   'P 1'
#
loop_
_entity.id
_entity.type
_entity.pdbx_description
1 polymer ?
#
loop_
_entity_poly.entity_id
_entity_poly.type
_entity_poly.pdbx_seq_one_letter_code
_entity_poly.pdbx_strand_id
1 'polypeptide(L)' 'MEKTQTSRSAAAASTVMEQSLGIMKAAVRLLSDTMDFTDVVADYLSTTNTNFTVIGIIGPQGSGKSTLLSMIA' A
#
# COMPACT_ATOMS: atom_id res chain seq x y z
N MET A 1 42.90 -31.20 -1.00
CA MET A 1 42.31 -30.23 -1.94
C MET A 1 41.07 -30.88 -2.53
N GLU A 2 39.91 -30.64 -1.93
CA GLU A 2 38.61 -30.85 -2.58
C GLU A 2 37.59 -30.01 -1.82
N LYS A 3 37.17 -28.90 -2.43
CA LYS A 3 36.26 -27.91 -1.84
C LYS A 3 34.91 -28.13 -2.51
N THR A 4 34.08 -29.01 -1.96
CA THR A 4 32.72 -29.24 -2.47
C THR A 4 31.78 -28.20 -1.86
N GLN A 5 31.61 -27.12 -2.60
CA GLN A 5 30.68 -26.02 -2.31
C GLN A 5 29.28 -26.44 -2.75
N THR A 6 28.51 -26.97 -1.81
CA THR A 6 27.09 -27.32 -1.99
C THR A 6 26.26 -26.03 -2.05
N SER A 7 26.11 -25.48 -3.26
CA SER A 7 25.22 -24.33 -3.51
C SER A 7 23.79 -24.82 -3.51
N ARG A 8 23.09 -24.67 -2.38
CA ARG A 8 21.66 -24.98 -2.28
C ARG A 8 20.84 -23.79 -2.75
N SER A 9 20.12 -24.06 -3.84
CA SER A 9 18.85 -23.48 -4.28
C SER A 9 18.84 -21.98 -4.53
N ALA A 10 18.80 -21.66 -5.82
CA ALA A 10 18.42 -20.37 -6.37
C ALA A 10 17.21 -19.80 -5.64
N ALA A 11 17.34 -18.53 -5.26
CA ALA A 11 16.25 -17.71 -4.78
C ALA A 11 15.05 -17.87 -5.72
N ALA A 12 13.89 -18.22 -5.16
CA ALA A 12 12.64 -18.05 -5.86
C ALA A 12 12.48 -16.55 -6.12
N ALA A 13 12.99 -16.08 -7.25
CA ALA A 13 12.60 -14.80 -7.82
C ALA A 13 11.16 -15.01 -8.29
N SER A 14 10.23 -14.92 -7.34
CA SER A 14 8.81 -14.78 -7.61
C SER A 14 8.70 -13.58 -8.54
N THR A 15 8.43 -13.84 -9.82
CA THR A 15 8.10 -12.80 -10.78
C THR A 15 6.83 -12.15 -10.28
N VAL A 16 6.99 -11.10 -9.47
CA VAL A 16 5.91 -10.21 -9.08
C VAL A 16 5.47 -9.57 -10.38
N MET A 17 4.39 -10.09 -10.95
CA MET A 17 3.65 -9.36 -11.96
C MET A 17 3.28 -8.04 -11.29
N GLU A 18 3.92 -6.97 -11.72
CA GLU A 18 3.55 -5.62 -11.31
C GLU A 18 2.17 -5.37 -11.91
N GLN A 19 1.13 -5.78 -11.17
CA GLN A 19 -0.22 -5.36 -11.44
C GLN A 19 -0.17 -3.84 -11.47
N SER A 20 -0.44 -3.25 -12.63
CA SER A 20 -0.49 -1.79 -12.76
C SER A 20 -1.60 -1.32 -11.84
N LEU A 21 -1.24 -0.84 -10.66
CA LEU A 21 -2.19 -0.29 -9.70
C LEU A 21 -2.89 0.87 -10.40
N GLY A 22 -4.21 0.80 -10.46
CA GLY A 22 -5.00 1.85 -11.10
C GLY A 22 -4.64 3.20 -10.49
N ILE A 23 -4.33 4.19 -11.32
CA ILE A 23 -4.07 5.55 -10.83
C ILE A 23 -5.33 6.03 -10.11
N MET A 24 -5.22 6.30 -8.81
CA MET A 24 -6.31 6.89 -8.04
C MET A 24 -6.54 8.33 -8.49
N LYS A 25 -7.70 8.60 -9.08
CA LYS A 25 -8.10 9.96 -9.50
C LYS A 25 -8.72 10.79 -8.37
N ALA A 26 -9.16 10.13 -7.31
CA ALA A 26 -9.79 10.73 -6.14
C ALA A 26 -9.61 9.84 -4.92
N ALA A 27 -9.81 10.39 -3.72
CA ALA A 27 -9.77 9.65 -2.47
C ALA A 27 -10.92 8.63 -2.39
N VAL A 28 -10.60 7.40 -1.96
CA VAL A 28 -11.57 6.32 -1.74
C VAL A 28 -11.90 6.26 -0.25
N ARG A 29 -13.19 6.05 0.07
CA ARG A 29 -13.63 5.87 1.46
C ARG A 29 -13.14 4.52 1.99
N LEU A 30 -12.30 4.53 3.02
CA LEU A 30 -11.83 3.31 3.71
C LEU A 30 -12.94 2.63 4.52
N LEU A 31 -13.86 3.43 5.07
CA LEU A 31 -14.97 2.98 5.90
C LEU A 31 -16.32 3.44 5.31
N SER A 32 -17.30 2.55 5.36
CA SER A 32 -18.70 2.83 5.05
C SER A 32 -19.37 3.67 6.15
N ASP A 33 -20.62 4.06 5.93
CA ASP A 33 -21.44 4.75 6.94
C ASP A 33 -21.81 3.85 8.14
N THR A 34 -21.66 2.53 7.98
CA THR A 34 -21.90 1.51 9.03
C THR A 34 -20.65 1.14 9.83
N MET A 35 -19.52 1.83 9.60
CA MET A 35 -18.19 1.49 10.15
C MET A 35 -17.59 0.16 9.66
N ASP A 36 -18.00 -0.32 8.48
CA ASP A 36 -17.41 -1.49 7.85
C ASP A 36 -16.30 -1.10 6.86
N PHE A 37 -15.27 -1.93 6.74
CA PHE A 37 -14.19 -1.72 5.76
C PHE A 37 -14.68 -2.00 4.34
N THR A 38 -14.20 -1.19 3.40
CA THR A 38 -14.54 -1.34 1.98
C THR A 38 -13.47 -2.18 1.26
N ASP A 39 -13.90 -3.20 0.52
CA ASP A 39 -12.97 -4.11 -0.18
C ASP A 39 -12.28 -3.46 -1.39
N VAL A 40 -12.85 -2.36 -1.92
CA VAL A 40 -12.30 -1.62 -3.07
C VAL A 40 -10.89 -1.07 -2.83
N VAL A 41 -10.47 -0.91 -1.58
CA VAL A 41 -9.12 -0.41 -1.25
C VAL A 41 -8.05 -1.45 -1.59
N ALA A 42 -8.38 -2.75 -1.51
CA ALA A 42 -7.43 -3.84 -1.77
C ALA A 42 -6.91 -3.83 -3.21
N ASP A 43 -7.73 -3.39 -4.17
CA ASP A 43 -7.34 -3.28 -5.58
C ASP A 43 -6.29 -2.19 -5.84
N TYR A 44 -6.14 -1.23 -4.93
CA TYR A 44 -5.18 -0.12 -5.01
C TYR A 44 -3.92 -0.35 -4.17
N LEU A 45 -3.80 -1.48 -3.48
CA LEU A 45 -2.64 -1.81 -2.64
C LEU A 45 -1.81 -2.93 -3.27
N SER A 46 -0.51 -2.71 -3.40
CA SER A 46 0.41 -3.76 -3.82
C SER A 46 0.62 -4.77 -2.69
N THR A 47 0.47 -6.05 -2.97
CA THR A 47 0.69 -7.13 -1.98
C THR A 47 2.17 -7.46 -1.75
N THR A 48 3.06 -6.88 -2.55
CA THR A 48 4.49 -7.23 -2.61
C THR A 48 5.41 -6.11 -2.12
N ASN A 49 4.94 -4.87 -2.12
CA ASN A 49 5.70 -3.74 -1.61
C ASN A 49 5.48 -3.57 -0.10
N THR A 50 6.56 -3.69 0.67
CA THR A 50 6.54 -3.51 2.13
C THR A 50 7.01 -2.13 2.60
N ASN A 51 7.49 -1.28 1.69
CA ASN A 51 7.99 0.05 1.97
C ASN A 51 6.90 1.10 1.74
N PHE A 52 5.91 1.12 2.63
CA PHE A 52 4.82 2.11 2.60
C PHE A 52 4.80 2.92 3.91
N THR A 53 4.28 4.14 3.81
CA THR A 53 4.09 5.03 4.96
C THR A 53 2.61 5.35 5.09
N VAL A 54 2.04 5.12 6.27
CA VAL A 54 0.65 5.48 6.58
C VAL A 54 0.65 6.79 7.36
N ILE A 55 -0.10 7.78 6.86
CA ILE A 55 -0.26 9.08 7.51
C ILE A 55 -1.72 9.25 7.89
N GLY A 56 -1.97 9.50 9.18
CA GLY A 56 -3.30 9.82 9.72
C GLY A 56 -3.33 11.21 10.31
N ILE A 57 -4.48 11.87 10.23
CA ILE A 57 -4.72 13.19 10.85
C ILE A 57 -5.99 13.16 11.68
N ILE A 58 -5.93 13.74 12.88
CA ILE A 58 -7.08 13.93 13.77
C ILE A 58 -7.10 15.37 14.27
N GLY A 59 -8.29 15.89 14.55
CA GLY A 59 -8.44 17.24 15.08
C GLY A 59 -9.86 17.79 14.99
N PRO A 60 -10.13 18.92 15.66
CA PRO A 60 -11.45 19.55 15.72
C PRO A 60 -12.07 19.83 14.35
N GLN A 61 -13.38 20.02 14.30
CA GLN A 61 -14.05 20.40 13.05
C GLN A 61 -13.57 21.77 12.59
N GLY A 62 -13.37 21.94 11.28
CA GLY A 62 -12.89 23.20 10.69
C GLY A 62 -11.39 23.46 10.77
N SER A 63 -10.56 22.57 11.35
CA SER A 63 -9.10 22.79 11.45
C SER A 63 -8.31 22.61 10.14
N GLY A 64 -8.97 22.51 8.99
CA GLY A 64 -8.30 22.39 7.68
C GLY A 64 -7.67 21.03 7.35
N LYS A 65 -8.02 19.95 8.07
CA LYS A 65 -7.44 18.60 7.91
C LYS A 65 -7.43 18.10 6.46
N SER A 66 -8.58 18.16 5.80
CA SER A 66 -8.73 17.70 4.41
C SER A 66 -7.93 18.58 3.44
N THR A 67 -7.91 19.90 3.68
CA THR A 67 -7.14 20.85 2.86
C THR A 67 -5.64 20.57 2.96
N LEU A 68 -5.12 20.38 4.17
CA LEU A 68 -3.70 20.09 4.38
C LEU A 68 -3.29 18.78 3.71
N LEU A 69 -4.06 17.70 3.92
CA LEU A 69 -3.78 16.41 3.27
C LEU A 69 -3.84 16.50 1.74
N SER A 70 -4.76 17.27 1.17
CA SER A 70 -4.86 17.46 -0.28
C SER A 70 -3.78 18.37 -0.88
N MET A 71 -3.04 19.12 -0.05
CA MET A 71 -1.92 19.93 -0.52
C MET A 71 -0.61 19.13 -0.58
N ILE A 72 -0.52 18.07 0.21
CA ILE A 72 0.67 17.21 0.27
C ILE A 72 0.56 15.97 -0.62
N ALA A 73 -0.63 15.63 -1.11
CA ALA A 73 -0.94 14.42 -1.87
C ALA A 73 -1.84 14.70 -3.08
#